data_AF-A0A934CUZ0-F1
#
_entry.id   AF-A0A934CUZ0-F1
#
_cell.length_a   1.000
_cell.length_b   1.000
_cell.length_c   1.000
_cell.angle_alpha   90.00
_cell.angle_beta   90.00
_cell.angle_gamma   90.00
#
_symmetry.space_group_name_H-M   'P 1'
#
loop_
_entity.id
_entity.type
_entity.pdbx_description
1 polymer ?
#
loop_
_entity_poly.entity_id
_entity_poly.type
_entity_poly.pdbx_seq_one_letter_code
_entity_poly.pdbx_strand_id
1 'polypeptide(L)'
;MNTRLISKASVATALSLVLGLLMLTGGGAEVAYALGLTSMSDALSTIKASTLANHEIKFVTPAGGGVAAGETITYNFSSGFVMGSQVLADWDFASGDSNNCSTANFTEKTLAATPSGTTWGAAVSGQVITITSGTDTVAADRCIRLRVGSNASTGGGGTIRITNPTASSPTVAFYGTFGDTGTTTVNIIGDDQVAVTATVDQSLTFSISDNTVGFGSLSASAACFAQGTAACSASEVEAHNIIVGTNAGSGYSLTVNGTTLTNGAFTIATTSANTASTVGSEQFGLRMTATGGVGAVVAPYAAAGYAFDSLNFPDQVAASSAASANTTYSVRYIANIASNTEAGAYTSTLTYVATANF
;
A
#
# COMPACT_ATOMS: atom_id res chain seq x y z
N MET A 1 70.22 35.69 96.36
CA MET A 1 69.03 34.84 96.17
C MET A 1 68.29 35.43 94.99
N ASN A 2 68.32 34.73 93.85
CA ASN A 2 68.04 35.25 92.50
C ASN A 2 66.53 35.40 92.23
N THR A 3 66.14 36.47 91.54
CA THR A 3 64.80 36.62 90.95
C THR A 3 64.91 36.92 89.46
N ARG A 4 64.32 36.05 88.62
CA ARG A 4 64.21 36.17 87.15
C ARG A 4 62.73 35.99 86.73
N LEU A 5 62.21 37.00 86.04
CA LEU A 5 61.51 36.98 84.72
C LEU A 5 60.11 36.32 84.48
N ILE A 6 59.17 37.17 83.99
CA ILE A 6 58.17 37.05 82.86
C ILE A 6 57.03 36.00 83.05
N SER A 7 55.75 36.10 82.65
CA SER A 7 55.07 36.75 81.51
C SER A 7 53.53 36.83 81.66
N LYS A 8 52.90 37.71 80.87
CA LYS A 8 51.45 37.92 80.70
C LYS A 8 50.83 36.84 79.81
N ALA A 9 49.70 36.24 80.21
CA ALA A 9 48.65 35.75 79.30
C ALA A 9 47.44 35.20 80.10
N SER A 10 46.22 35.67 79.82
CA SER A 10 44.94 34.90 79.80
C SER A 10 43.69 35.74 80.16
N VAL A 11 43.17 36.53 79.21
CA VAL A 11 41.77 37.04 79.24
C VAL A 11 41.08 36.87 77.87
N ALA A 12 41.55 35.96 77.01
CA ALA A 12 41.08 35.80 75.63
C ALA A 12 40.42 34.43 75.36
N THR A 13 39.63 33.91 76.30
CA THR A 13 39.04 32.55 76.19
C THR A 13 37.55 32.44 76.49
N ALA A 14 36.80 33.55 76.52
CA ALA A 14 35.34 33.51 76.74
C ALA A 14 34.50 34.09 75.58
N LEU A 15 35.11 34.75 74.58
CA LEU A 15 34.37 35.37 73.46
C LEU A 15 34.32 34.53 72.18
N SER A 16 35.13 33.46 72.09
CA SER A 16 35.20 32.60 70.90
C SER A 16 34.17 31.47 70.87
N LEU A 17 33.39 31.25 71.94
CA LEU A 17 32.43 30.15 72.01
C LEU A 17 31.00 30.55 71.56
N VAL A 18 30.67 31.85 71.55
CA VAL A 18 29.34 32.33 71.14
C VAL A 18 29.29 32.67 69.64
N LEU A 19 30.42 32.94 69.00
CA LEU A 19 30.50 33.17 67.55
C LEU A 19 30.61 31.88 66.72
N GLY A 20 30.94 30.75 67.35
CA GLY A 20 31.03 29.44 66.70
C GLY A 20 29.71 28.68 66.58
N LEU A 21 28.64 29.11 67.27
CA LEU A 21 27.35 28.40 67.30
C LEU A 21 26.25 29.05 66.44
N LEU A 22 26.53 30.18 65.80
CA LEU A 22 25.58 30.88 64.92
C LEU A 22 25.87 30.69 63.41
N MET A 23 26.76 29.76 63.06
CA MET A 23 27.05 29.38 61.66
C MET A 23 26.47 28.01 61.27
N LEU A 24 25.66 27.37 62.12
CA LEU A 24 25.13 26.02 61.87
C LEU A 24 23.61 25.93 61.62
N THR A 25 22.94 27.04 61.31
CA THR A 25 21.50 27.05 60.95
C THR A 25 21.16 27.90 59.72
N GLY A 26 22.17 28.42 59.02
CA GLY A 26 22.00 29.01 57.70
C GLY A 26 21.87 27.94 56.62
N GLY A 27 20.83 27.11 56.69
CA GLY A 27 20.35 26.35 55.55
C GLY A 27 19.88 27.37 54.52
N GLY A 28 20.81 27.88 53.71
CA GLY A 28 20.48 28.60 52.50
C GLY A 28 19.55 27.70 51.71
N ALA A 29 18.30 28.12 51.53
CA ALA A 29 17.45 27.52 50.53
C ALA A 29 18.16 27.75 49.20
N GLU A 30 18.87 26.73 48.71
CA GLU A 30 19.34 26.75 47.33
C GLU A 30 18.08 26.77 46.48
N VAL A 31 17.80 27.93 45.92
CA VAL A 31 16.76 28.08 44.91
C VAL A 31 17.30 27.37 43.68
N ALA A 32 16.99 26.09 43.55
CA ALA A 32 17.25 25.34 42.33
C ALA A 32 16.41 25.97 41.22
N TYR A 33 17.06 26.64 40.28
CA TYR A 33 16.40 27.10 39.07
C TYR A 33 16.13 25.87 38.20
N ALA A 34 14.87 25.63 37.86
CA ALA A 34 14.50 24.64 36.86
C ALA A 34 15.21 25.00 35.54
N LEU A 35 16.02 24.07 35.01
CA LEU A 35 16.60 24.24 33.69
C LEU A 35 15.57 23.81 32.62
N GLY A 36 15.63 24.45 31.46
CA GLY A 36 14.71 24.19 30.37
C GLY A 36 15.11 22.94 29.58
N LEU A 37 14.14 22.04 29.36
CA LEU A 37 14.30 20.95 28.39
C LEU A 37 14.40 21.52 26.97
N THR A 38 15.15 20.82 26.11
CA THR A 38 15.29 21.19 24.69
C THR A 38 14.84 20.06 23.76
N SER A 39 14.69 20.37 22.47
CA SER A 39 14.34 19.39 21.42
C SER A 39 13.09 18.56 21.72
N MET A 40 12.10 19.17 22.40
CA MET A 40 10.86 18.51 22.76
C MET A 40 10.01 18.23 21.52
N SER A 41 9.56 16.99 21.36
CA SER A 41 8.65 16.60 20.29
C SER A 41 7.71 15.49 20.75
N ASP A 42 6.54 15.41 20.12
CA ASP A 42 5.61 14.29 20.21
C ASP A 42 5.15 13.94 18.79
N ALA A 43 5.59 12.78 18.31
CA ALA A 43 5.21 12.26 17.01
C ALA A 43 4.03 11.30 17.16
N LEU A 44 2.88 11.68 16.60
CA LEU A 44 1.66 10.90 16.66
C LEU A 44 1.49 10.05 15.40
N SER A 45 0.91 8.85 15.54
CA SER A 45 0.52 8.05 14.36
C SER A 45 -0.62 8.66 13.55
N THR A 46 -1.39 9.57 14.14
CA THR A 46 -2.44 10.38 13.52
C THR A 46 -2.66 11.62 14.37
N ILE A 47 -2.91 12.76 13.72
CA ILE A 47 -3.30 14.02 14.37
C ILE A 47 -4.78 14.32 14.16
N LYS A 48 -5.56 13.33 13.70
CA LYS A 48 -7.00 13.41 13.59
C LYS A 48 -7.65 13.54 14.95
N ALA A 49 -8.58 14.47 15.08
CA ALA A 49 -9.38 14.67 16.28
C ALA A 49 -10.10 13.39 16.69
N SER A 50 -10.21 13.17 18.01
CA SER A 50 -11.01 12.08 18.59
C SER A 50 -10.64 10.68 18.07
N THR A 51 -9.38 10.48 17.69
CA THR A 51 -8.87 9.23 17.13
C THR A 51 -7.72 8.71 17.98
N LEU A 52 -7.61 7.38 18.11
CA LEU A 52 -6.53 6.71 18.81
C LEU A 52 -5.18 6.89 18.09
N ALA A 53 -4.21 7.48 18.78
CA ALA A 53 -2.85 7.69 18.29
C ALA A 53 -1.82 6.97 19.16
N ASN A 54 -0.80 6.40 18.51
CA ASN A 54 0.46 6.09 19.18
C ASN A 54 1.25 7.39 19.34
N HIS A 55 2.06 7.45 20.39
CA HIS A 55 2.95 8.59 20.65
C HIS A 55 4.41 8.14 20.66
N GLU A 56 5.31 8.98 20.16
CA GLU A 56 6.75 8.92 20.41
C GLU A 56 7.20 10.30 20.88
N ILE A 57 7.39 10.43 22.18
CA ILE A 57 7.70 11.67 22.86
C ILE A 57 9.18 11.71 23.17
N LYS A 58 9.85 12.81 22.80
CA LYS A 58 11.29 13.00 23.02
C LYS A 58 11.58 14.36 23.62
N PHE A 59 12.65 14.45 24.39
CA PHE A 59 13.27 15.70 24.82
C PHE A 59 14.73 15.44 25.24
N VAL A 60 15.48 16.52 25.45
CA VAL A 60 16.87 16.49 25.90
C VAL A 60 16.98 17.11 27.28
N THR A 61 17.61 16.40 28.21
CA THR A 61 17.99 16.93 29.53
C THR A 61 19.05 18.02 29.37
N PRO A 62 19.01 19.12 30.13
CA PRO A 62 19.94 20.24 29.98
C PRO A 62 21.38 19.85 30.36
N ALA A 63 22.38 20.60 29.92
CA ALA A 63 23.80 20.27 30.19
C ALA A 63 24.18 20.24 31.68
N GLY A 64 23.39 20.90 32.55
CA GLY A 64 23.57 20.92 34.00
C GLY A 64 22.55 20.08 34.79
N GLY A 65 21.63 19.39 34.12
CA GLY A 65 20.53 18.65 34.76
C GLY A 65 20.33 17.29 34.08
N GLY A 66 20.14 16.25 34.88
CA GLY A 66 19.87 14.89 34.42
C GLY A 66 18.72 14.32 35.22
N VAL A 67 18.63 12.99 35.30
CA VAL A 67 17.66 12.32 36.17
C VAL A 67 18.46 11.45 37.13
N ALA A 68 18.49 11.84 38.40
CA ALA A 68 19.15 11.10 39.47
C ALA A 68 18.28 9.94 39.98
N ALA A 69 18.88 9.08 40.82
CA ALA A 69 18.19 7.98 41.47
C ALA A 69 17.02 8.49 42.32
N GLY A 70 15.85 7.86 42.22
CA GLY A 70 14.64 8.25 42.93
C GLY A 70 13.88 9.44 42.33
N GLU A 71 14.40 10.09 41.29
CA GLU A 71 13.73 11.24 40.68
C GLU A 71 12.64 10.82 39.69
N THR A 72 11.72 11.75 39.42
CA THR A 72 10.54 11.54 38.58
C THR A 72 10.59 12.45 37.36
N ILE A 73 10.15 11.90 36.23
CA ILE A 73 9.79 12.61 35.00
C ILE A 73 8.28 12.46 34.83
N THR A 74 7.59 13.57 34.63
CA THR A 74 6.15 13.63 34.46
C THR A 74 5.83 14.18 33.07
N TYR A 75 4.96 13.46 32.36
CA TYR A 75 4.38 13.84 31.08
C TYR A 75 2.91 14.17 31.34
N ASN A 76 2.58 15.45 31.34
CA ASN A 76 1.24 15.93 31.60
C ASN A 76 0.58 16.36 30.28
N PHE A 77 -0.32 15.52 29.78
CA PHE A 77 -1.12 15.83 28.60
C PHE A 77 -2.23 16.80 29.00
N SER A 78 -2.41 17.86 28.21
CA SER A 78 -3.50 18.82 28.44
C SER A 78 -4.89 18.18 28.35
N SER A 79 -5.89 18.87 28.88
CA SER A 79 -7.26 18.37 28.92
C SER A 79 -7.80 17.98 27.55
N GLY A 80 -8.45 16.83 27.47
CA GLY A 80 -9.09 16.31 26.25
C GLY A 80 -8.40 15.08 25.67
N PHE A 81 -7.12 14.86 25.98
CA PHE A 81 -6.50 13.55 25.76
C PHE A 81 -7.16 12.50 26.66
N VAL A 82 -7.48 11.34 26.09
CA VAL A 82 -8.03 10.20 26.85
C VAL A 82 -7.00 9.08 26.85
N MET A 83 -6.42 8.80 28.01
CA MET A 83 -5.29 7.86 28.14
C MET A 83 -5.70 6.40 27.92
N GLY A 84 -6.97 6.04 28.18
CA GLY A 84 -7.40 4.65 28.25
C GLY A 84 -6.88 3.92 29.50
N SER A 85 -7.17 2.61 29.60
CA SER A 85 -6.70 1.76 30.70
C SER A 85 -5.31 1.20 30.40
N GLN A 86 -4.31 2.07 30.43
CA GLN A 86 -2.92 1.74 30.12
C GLN A 86 -2.33 0.72 31.11
N VAL A 87 -1.52 -0.20 30.60
CA VAL A 87 -0.68 -1.12 31.36
C VAL A 87 0.79 -0.92 31.01
N LEU A 88 1.71 -1.51 31.79
CA LEU A 88 3.16 -1.34 31.56
C LEU A 88 3.62 -1.71 30.15
N ALA A 89 2.99 -2.72 29.52
CA ALA A 89 3.32 -3.13 28.16
C ALA A 89 2.98 -2.08 27.09
N ASP A 90 2.19 -1.06 27.43
CA ASP A 90 1.85 0.04 26.53
C ASP A 90 2.92 1.14 26.50
N TRP A 91 4.00 1.01 27.30
CA TRP A 91 5.05 2.02 27.41
C TRP A 91 6.45 1.43 27.20
N ASP A 92 7.25 2.11 26.36
CA ASP A 92 8.70 1.92 26.31
C ASP A 92 9.38 3.23 26.73
N PHE A 93 10.31 3.15 27.68
CA PHE A 93 11.07 4.30 28.16
C PHE A 93 12.55 4.06 27.90
N ALA A 94 13.24 5.02 27.28
CA ALA A 94 14.63 4.88 26.91
C ALA A 94 15.42 6.18 27.09
N SER A 95 16.72 6.03 27.35
CA SER A 95 17.68 7.14 27.31
C SER A 95 18.62 6.98 26.11
N GLY A 96 18.91 8.08 25.42
CA GLY A 96 19.88 8.14 24.35
C GLY A 96 21.31 8.27 24.85
N ASP A 97 22.28 7.97 23.99
CA ASP A 97 23.73 8.14 24.23
C ASP A 97 24.25 9.56 23.94
N SER A 98 23.42 10.42 23.33
CA SER A 98 23.74 11.79 22.94
C SER A 98 22.54 12.75 23.14
N ASN A 99 22.76 14.04 22.89
CA ASN A 99 21.75 15.10 22.95
C ASN A 99 21.03 15.37 21.61
N ASN A 100 21.32 14.58 20.57
CA ASN A 100 20.63 14.69 19.28
C ASN A 100 19.65 13.51 19.10
N CYS A 101 18.38 13.73 19.41
CA CYS A 101 17.39 12.65 19.47
C CYS A 101 16.98 12.09 18.10
N SER A 102 17.47 12.68 17.02
CA SER A 102 17.31 12.14 15.66
C SER A 102 18.36 11.08 15.33
N THR A 103 19.52 11.09 16.00
CA THR A 103 20.65 10.19 15.72
C THR A 103 21.12 9.40 16.93
N ALA A 104 20.61 9.68 18.13
CA ALA A 104 20.98 8.98 19.36
C ALA A 104 20.62 7.50 19.29
N ASN A 105 21.50 6.64 19.80
CA ASN A 105 21.16 5.25 20.08
C ASN A 105 20.42 5.19 21.42
N PHE A 106 19.20 4.66 21.41
CA PHE A 106 18.36 4.56 22.60
C PHE A 106 18.56 3.21 23.28
N THR A 107 18.85 3.26 24.58
CA THR A 107 18.88 2.09 25.46
C THR A 107 17.58 2.03 26.24
N GLU A 108 16.80 0.97 26.01
CA GLU A 108 15.55 0.72 26.73
C GLU A 108 15.80 0.52 28.23
N LYS A 109 14.88 1.06 29.03
CA LYS A 109 14.85 0.92 30.48
C LYS A 109 13.74 -0.05 30.86
N THR A 110 14.04 -0.96 31.77
CA THR A 110 13.04 -1.86 32.32
C THR A 110 12.01 -1.08 33.13
N LEU A 111 10.73 -1.22 32.81
CA LEU A 111 9.62 -0.61 33.53
C LEU A 111 8.94 -1.62 34.48
N ALA A 112 8.48 -1.13 35.63
CA ALA A 112 7.62 -1.84 36.58
C ALA A 112 6.60 -0.87 37.21
N ALA A 113 5.63 -1.39 37.95
CA ALA A 113 4.65 -0.56 38.65
C ALA A 113 5.27 0.27 39.80
N THR A 114 6.32 -0.28 40.43
CA THR A 114 7.04 0.38 41.52
C THR A 114 8.54 0.37 41.19
N PRO A 115 9.25 1.50 41.33
CA PRO A 115 10.69 1.55 41.08
C PRO A 115 11.45 0.68 42.10
N SER A 116 12.48 -0.02 41.64
CA SER A 116 13.34 -0.86 42.49
C SER A 116 14.64 -1.21 41.78
N GLY A 117 15.78 -1.07 42.46
CA GLY A 117 17.09 -1.25 41.82
C GLY A 117 17.18 -0.43 40.54
N THR A 118 17.73 -0.98 39.46
CA THR A 118 17.80 -0.27 38.16
C THR A 118 16.47 -0.19 37.38
N THR A 119 15.38 -0.75 37.92
CA THR A 119 14.06 -0.73 37.28
C THR A 119 13.34 0.58 37.54
N TRP A 120 12.79 1.16 36.49
CA TRP A 120 12.02 2.41 36.55
C TRP A 120 10.55 2.12 36.84
N GLY A 121 9.94 2.90 37.72
CA GLY A 121 8.51 2.88 37.98
C GLY A 121 7.75 3.63 36.89
N ALA A 122 6.61 3.12 36.44
CA ALA A 122 5.71 3.82 35.53
C ALA A 122 4.27 3.76 36.03
N ALA A 123 3.61 4.92 36.07
CA ALA A 123 2.24 5.06 36.52
C ALA A 123 1.48 6.07 35.66
N VAL A 124 0.16 5.90 35.56
CA VAL A 124 -0.75 6.85 34.93
C VAL A 124 -1.83 7.28 35.92
N SER A 125 -2.15 8.57 35.95
CA SER A 125 -3.27 9.13 36.72
C SER A 125 -3.88 10.30 35.96
N GLY A 126 -5.16 10.19 35.59
CA GLY A 126 -5.80 11.19 34.74
C GLY A 126 -5.12 11.31 33.38
N GLN A 127 -4.59 12.50 33.06
CA GLN A 127 -3.81 12.76 31.83
C GLN A 127 -2.29 12.79 32.08
N VAL A 128 -1.85 12.26 33.23
CA VAL A 128 -0.46 12.36 33.67
C VAL A 128 0.19 10.99 33.65
N ILE A 129 1.28 10.83 32.90
CA ILE A 129 2.19 9.68 33.00
C ILE A 129 3.39 10.11 33.85
N THR A 130 3.73 9.32 34.86
CA THR A 130 4.92 9.54 35.70
C THR A 130 5.86 8.36 35.59
N ILE A 131 7.11 8.65 35.21
CA ILE A 131 8.24 7.71 35.17
C ILE A 131 9.16 8.03 36.34
N THR A 132 9.44 7.07 37.21
CA THR A 132 10.23 7.25 38.44
C THR A 132 11.49 6.39 38.36
N SER A 133 12.66 6.98 38.57
CA SER A 133 13.88 6.20 38.68
C SER A 133 13.89 5.38 39.97
N GLY A 134 14.38 4.13 39.89
CA GLY A 134 14.88 3.42 41.07
C GLY A 134 16.26 3.96 41.46
N THR A 135 17.30 3.21 41.13
CA THR A 135 18.71 3.56 41.34
C THR A 135 19.45 3.87 40.04
N ASP A 136 18.81 3.69 38.89
CA ASP A 136 19.38 4.05 37.59
C ASP A 136 19.37 5.57 37.40
N THR A 137 20.10 6.08 36.41
CA THR A 137 20.19 7.52 36.14
C THR A 137 20.16 7.81 34.65
N VAL A 138 19.78 9.04 34.31
CA VAL A 138 20.01 9.61 32.98
C VAL A 138 20.97 10.77 33.15
N ALA A 139 22.09 10.73 32.43
CA ALA A 139 23.07 11.81 32.50
C ALA A 139 22.51 13.13 31.94
N ALA A 140 23.14 14.23 32.30
CA ALA A 140 22.90 15.52 31.66
C ALA A 140 23.22 15.47 30.16
N ASP A 141 22.57 16.36 29.40
CA ASP A 141 22.75 16.44 27.94
C ASP A 141 22.42 15.11 27.23
N ARG A 142 21.33 14.46 27.62
CA ARG A 142 20.89 13.18 27.04
C ARG A 142 19.46 13.23 26.56
N CYS A 143 19.20 12.55 25.45
CA CYS A 143 17.86 12.29 24.98
C CYS A 143 17.10 11.35 25.91
N ILE A 144 15.83 11.65 26.11
CA ILE A 144 14.85 10.77 26.72
C ILE A 144 13.76 10.50 25.69
N ARG A 145 13.30 9.25 25.62
CA ARG A 145 12.18 8.84 24.76
C ARG A 145 11.15 8.08 25.59
N LEU A 146 9.88 8.43 25.39
CA LEU A 146 8.73 7.65 25.81
C LEU A 146 7.92 7.27 24.57
N ARG A 147 7.63 5.98 24.39
CA ARG A 147 6.67 5.50 23.40
C ARG A 147 5.41 5.03 24.10
N VAL A 148 4.26 5.29 23.48
CA VAL A 148 2.95 4.88 24.01
C VAL A 148 2.15 4.12 22.94
N GLY A 149 1.40 3.12 23.39
CA GLY A 149 0.57 2.27 22.53
C GLY A 149 1.40 1.26 21.77
N SER A 150 1.03 0.95 20.53
CA SER A 150 1.74 -0.04 19.71
C SER A 150 3.13 0.40 19.24
N ASN A 151 3.57 1.62 19.58
CA ASN A 151 4.97 2.01 19.46
C ASN A 151 5.81 1.35 20.57
N ALA A 152 5.23 1.05 21.74
CA ALA A 152 5.88 0.26 22.76
C ALA A 152 5.97 -1.19 22.31
N SER A 153 7.18 -1.71 22.27
CA SER A 153 7.51 -3.03 21.74
C SER A 153 8.24 -3.90 22.77
N THR A 154 8.80 -3.28 23.80
CA THR A 154 9.47 -3.96 24.90
C THR A 154 8.41 -4.42 25.91
N GLY A 155 8.41 -5.71 26.27
CA GLY A 155 7.45 -6.23 27.26
C GLY A 155 6.09 -6.69 26.73
N GLY A 156 5.92 -6.84 25.41
CA GLY A 156 4.78 -7.58 24.84
C GLY A 156 4.02 -6.91 23.70
N GLY A 157 4.42 -5.71 23.26
CA GLY A 157 3.75 -4.96 22.20
C GLY A 157 2.50 -4.25 22.73
N GLY A 158 2.61 -2.95 22.97
CA GLY A 158 1.52 -2.15 23.50
C GLY A 158 0.28 -2.16 22.62
N THR A 159 -0.89 -2.04 23.24
CA THR A 159 -2.19 -2.10 22.56
C THR A 159 -3.06 -0.88 22.87
N ILE A 160 -2.85 -0.22 24.01
CA ILE A 160 -3.66 0.92 24.43
C ILE A 160 -3.02 2.22 23.96
N ARG A 161 -3.71 2.86 23.02
CA ARG A 161 -3.35 4.18 22.46
C ARG A 161 -4.04 5.30 23.23
N ILE A 162 -3.49 6.50 23.13
CA ILE A 162 -4.13 7.71 23.67
C ILE A 162 -5.09 8.24 22.61
N THR A 163 -6.31 8.61 22.99
CA THR A 163 -7.25 9.27 22.07
C THR A 163 -6.93 10.75 22.02
N ASN A 164 -6.73 11.27 20.81
CA ASN A 164 -6.55 12.70 20.55
C ASN A 164 -7.77 13.52 21.02
N PRO A 165 -7.57 14.76 21.50
CA PRO A 165 -8.67 15.66 21.80
C PRO A 165 -9.42 16.08 20.53
N THR A 166 -10.38 16.98 20.69
CA THR A 166 -10.97 17.70 19.56
C THR A 166 -9.93 18.60 18.86
N ALA A 167 -10.19 18.98 17.61
CA ALA A 167 -9.28 19.83 16.83
C ALA A 167 -8.90 21.11 17.58
N SER A 168 -7.61 21.27 17.86
CA SER A 168 -7.02 22.32 18.70
C SER A 168 -5.48 22.19 18.68
N SER A 169 -4.78 23.01 19.46
CA SER A 169 -3.33 22.90 19.66
C SER A 169 -3.01 22.53 21.12
N PRO A 170 -3.36 21.30 21.56
CA PRO A 170 -3.10 20.85 22.93
C PRO A 170 -1.60 20.74 23.22
N THR A 171 -1.25 20.75 24.50
CA THR A 171 0.13 20.66 24.97
C THR A 171 0.41 19.36 25.71
N VAL A 172 1.70 19.00 25.75
CA VAL A 172 2.28 18.02 26.67
C VAL A 172 3.37 18.74 27.45
N ALA A 173 3.15 18.89 28.76
CA ALA A 173 4.09 19.53 29.68
C ALA A 173 4.97 18.48 30.37
N PHE A 174 6.24 18.84 30.58
CA PHE A 174 7.24 18.02 31.21
C PHE A 174 7.71 18.68 32.50
N TYR A 175 7.71 17.95 33.60
CA TYR A 175 8.20 18.40 34.91
C TYR A 175 8.40 17.20 35.84
N GLY A 176 8.80 17.39 37.09
CA GLY A 176 8.94 16.31 38.07
C GLY A 176 9.92 16.67 39.17
N THR A 177 10.33 15.69 39.96
CA THR A 177 11.31 15.90 41.03
C THR A 177 12.74 16.05 40.51
N PHE A 178 13.01 15.69 39.25
CA PHE A 178 14.28 15.99 38.58
C PHE A 178 14.52 17.50 38.32
N GLY A 179 13.50 18.34 38.54
CA GLY A 179 13.64 19.79 38.56
C GLY A 179 13.60 20.48 37.20
N ASP A 180 13.86 19.79 36.08
CA ASP A 180 13.77 20.40 34.75
C ASP A 180 12.33 20.50 34.25
N THR A 181 12.08 21.48 33.37
CA THR A 181 10.73 21.72 32.85
C THR A 181 10.72 22.04 31.36
N GLY A 182 9.58 21.77 30.71
CA GLY A 182 9.38 22.09 29.30
C GLY A 182 7.93 21.87 28.87
N THR A 183 7.57 22.34 27.68
CA THR A 183 6.24 22.08 27.10
C THR A 183 6.37 21.98 25.59
N THR A 184 5.72 20.98 24.99
CA THR A 184 5.54 20.87 23.54
C THR A 184 4.07 20.98 23.17
N THR A 185 3.80 21.36 21.92
CA THR A 185 2.45 21.50 21.37
C THR A 185 2.26 20.47 20.26
N VAL A 186 1.11 19.80 20.27
CA VAL A 186 0.66 18.93 19.18
C VAL A 186 -0.47 19.64 18.46
N ASN A 187 -0.46 19.66 17.13
CA ASN A 187 -1.56 20.23 16.37
C ASN A 187 -2.56 19.12 16.00
N ILE A 188 -3.79 19.21 16.46
CA ILE A 188 -4.86 18.26 16.18
C ILE A 188 -5.86 18.89 15.20
N ILE A 189 -6.15 18.19 14.10
CA ILE A 189 -6.99 18.68 13.02
C ILE A 189 -8.21 17.78 12.81
N GLY A 190 -9.20 18.26 12.07
CA GLY A 190 -10.46 17.52 11.85
C GLY A 190 -10.25 16.21 11.07
N ASP A 191 -9.40 16.25 10.04
CA ASP A 191 -8.99 15.06 9.29
C ASP A 191 -7.56 15.23 8.78
N ASP A 192 -6.77 14.17 8.88
CA ASP A 192 -5.40 14.08 8.39
C ASP A 192 -5.25 13.11 7.21
N GLN A 193 -6.38 12.61 6.68
CA GLN A 193 -6.42 11.69 5.56
C GLN A 193 -6.86 12.39 4.28
N VAL A 194 -6.21 12.02 3.16
CA VAL A 194 -6.59 12.43 1.81
C VAL A 194 -7.12 11.21 1.07
N ALA A 195 -8.41 11.23 0.72
CA ALA A 195 -9.00 10.19 -0.12
C ALA A 195 -8.67 10.44 -1.60
N VAL A 196 -8.21 9.41 -2.31
CA VAL A 196 -7.85 9.48 -3.74
C VAL A 196 -8.62 8.40 -4.50
N THR A 197 -9.35 8.79 -5.54
CA THR A 197 -10.24 7.89 -6.32
C THR A 197 -10.08 8.10 -7.82
N ALA A 198 -10.24 7.05 -8.63
CA ALA A 198 -10.22 7.09 -10.09
C ALA A 198 -11.27 6.14 -10.70
N THR A 199 -11.69 6.39 -11.94
CA THR A 199 -12.60 5.54 -12.73
C THR A 199 -11.94 5.15 -14.04
N VAL A 200 -12.18 3.93 -14.52
CA VAL A 200 -11.71 3.42 -15.82
C VAL A 200 -12.93 3.10 -16.69
N ASP A 201 -13.04 3.75 -17.84
CA ASP A 201 -14.16 3.56 -18.76
C ASP A 201 -14.08 2.22 -19.51
N GLN A 202 -15.25 1.64 -19.79
CA GLN A 202 -15.40 0.42 -20.58
C GLN A 202 -15.01 0.65 -22.06
N SER A 203 -14.32 -0.31 -22.68
CA SER A 203 -13.88 -0.23 -24.08
C SER A 203 -13.91 -1.58 -24.82
N LEU A 204 -14.24 -1.50 -26.11
CA LEU A 204 -14.18 -2.59 -27.09
C LEU A 204 -13.67 -2.00 -28.42
N THR A 205 -12.64 -2.60 -29.00
CA THR A 205 -12.17 -2.33 -30.36
C THR A 205 -12.51 -3.49 -31.28
N PHE A 206 -12.96 -3.19 -32.50
CA PHE A 206 -13.31 -4.18 -33.52
C PHE A 206 -13.00 -3.63 -34.91
N SER A 207 -12.27 -4.39 -35.72
CA SER A 207 -12.00 -4.02 -37.12
C SER A 207 -11.85 -5.24 -38.02
N ILE A 208 -12.22 -5.09 -39.30
CA ILE A 208 -12.02 -6.08 -40.36
C ILE A 208 -11.15 -5.41 -41.43
N SER A 209 -10.06 -6.06 -41.84
CA SER A 209 -9.05 -5.44 -42.74
C SER A 209 -9.49 -5.36 -44.20
N ASP A 210 -10.37 -6.27 -44.64
CA ASP A 210 -10.92 -6.31 -46.00
C ASP A 210 -12.34 -6.90 -45.95
N ASN A 211 -13.31 -6.23 -46.57
CA ASN A 211 -14.71 -6.65 -46.65
C ASN A 211 -15.08 -7.26 -48.02
N THR A 212 -14.10 -7.43 -48.90
CA THR A 212 -14.25 -7.97 -50.27
C THR A 212 -13.19 -9.01 -50.57
N VAL A 213 -13.47 -10.27 -50.22
CA VAL A 213 -12.63 -11.41 -50.59
C VAL A 213 -13.31 -12.26 -51.66
N GLY A 214 -12.55 -12.75 -52.64
CA GLY A 214 -13.09 -13.39 -53.83
C GLY A 214 -12.53 -14.78 -54.11
N PHE A 215 -13.35 -15.61 -54.73
CA PHE A 215 -12.94 -16.91 -55.27
C PHE A 215 -12.74 -16.92 -56.80
N GLY A 216 -13.31 -15.96 -57.52
CA GLY A 216 -13.30 -15.95 -58.98
C GLY A 216 -14.03 -17.16 -59.57
N SER A 217 -13.48 -17.74 -60.64
CA SER A 217 -14.02 -18.95 -61.26
C SER A 217 -13.53 -20.21 -60.53
N LEU A 218 -14.47 -20.98 -59.97
CA LEU A 218 -14.17 -22.25 -59.32
C LEU A 218 -13.87 -23.35 -60.35
N SER A 219 -13.05 -24.33 -59.96
CA SER A 219 -12.74 -25.51 -60.77
C SER A 219 -12.90 -26.78 -59.94
N ALA A 220 -13.42 -27.84 -60.56
CA ALA A 220 -13.51 -29.16 -59.92
C ALA A 220 -12.15 -29.86 -59.80
N SER A 221 -11.09 -29.35 -60.46
CA SER A 221 -9.76 -29.97 -60.50
C SER A 221 -8.73 -29.33 -59.57
N ALA A 222 -9.07 -28.24 -58.86
CA ALA A 222 -8.15 -27.55 -57.97
C ALA A 222 -8.90 -26.95 -56.76
N ALA A 223 -8.17 -26.80 -55.65
CA ALA A 223 -8.68 -26.06 -54.50
C ALA A 223 -8.66 -24.55 -54.78
N CYS A 224 -9.60 -23.82 -54.20
CA CYS A 224 -9.74 -22.38 -54.43
C CYS A 224 -9.90 -21.66 -53.09
N PHE A 225 -8.84 -20.95 -52.68
CA PHE A 225 -8.78 -20.19 -51.44
C PHE A 225 -9.05 -18.70 -51.68
N ALA A 226 -9.93 -18.10 -50.87
CA ALA A 226 -10.25 -16.68 -51.03
C ALA A 226 -9.07 -15.79 -50.66
N GLN A 227 -8.95 -14.67 -51.36
CA GLN A 227 -7.96 -13.62 -51.11
C GLN A 227 -8.57 -12.23 -51.40
N GLY A 228 -7.86 -11.15 -51.07
CA GLY A 228 -8.28 -9.76 -51.30
C GLY A 228 -8.29 -9.32 -52.78
N THR A 229 -8.58 -10.25 -53.70
CA THR A 229 -8.77 -9.98 -55.13
C THR A 229 -9.99 -10.73 -55.65
N ALA A 230 -10.42 -10.44 -56.87
CA ALA A 230 -11.55 -11.13 -57.48
C ALA A 230 -11.30 -12.62 -57.80
N ALA A 231 -10.04 -13.09 -57.83
CA ALA A 231 -9.68 -14.47 -58.15
C ALA A 231 -9.15 -15.21 -56.92
N CYS A 232 -9.36 -16.53 -56.83
CA CYS A 232 -8.76 -17.32 -55.77
C CYS A 232 -7.29 -17.67 -55.99
N SER A 233 -6.66 -18.10 -54.91
CA SER A 233 -5.37 -18.78 -54.92
C SER A 233 -5.55 -20.30 -54.94
N ALA A 234 -4.66 -21.00 -55.66
CA ALA A 234 -4.54 -22.47 -55.61
C ALA A 234 -3.77 -22.96 -54.37
N SER A 235 -3.03 -22.07 -53.72
CA SER A 235 -2.36 -22.30 -52.44
C SER A 235 -3.11 -21.59 -51.33
N GLU A 236 -3.08 -22.17 -50.13
CA GLU A 236 -3.73 -21.54 -48.98
C GLU A 236 -3.15 -20.16 -48.69
N VAL A 237 -4.04 -19.18 -48.50
CA VAL A 237 -3.71 -17.78 -48.24
C VAL A 237 -4.66 -17.21 -47.20
N GLU A 238 -4.17 -16.21 -46.45
CA GLU A 238 -5.02 -15.39 -45.59
C GLU A 238 -5.88 -14.46 -46.45
N ALA A 239 -7.18 -14.44 -46.19
CA ALA A 239 -8.13 -13.64 -46.93
C ALA A 239 -8.24 -12.24 -46.32
N HIS A 240 -8.35 -12.15 -44.98
CA HIS A 240 -8.37 -10.91 -44.22
C HIS A 240 -8.07 -11.15 -42.73
N ASN A 241 -7.93 -10.07 -41.98
CA ASN A 241 -7.80 -10.07 -40.53
C ASN A 241 -9.02 -9.46 -39.84
N ILE A 242 -9.41 -10.05 -38.72
CA ILE A 242 -10.30 -9.44 -37.73
C ILE A 242 -9.48 -9.10 -36.49
N ILE A 243 -9.60 -7.90 -35.95
CA ILE A 243 -8.89 -7.49 -34.73
C ILE A 243 -9.91 -7.13 -33.65
N VAL A 244 -9.75 -7.70 -32.45
CA VAL A 244 -10.61 -7.44 -31.28
C VAL A 244 -9.77 -7.16 -30.04
N GLY A 245 -10.13 -6.13 -29.26
CA GLY A 245 -9.53 -5.82 -27.96
C GLY A 245 -10.58 -5.27 -26.99
N THR A 246 -10.43 -5.53 -25.68
CA THR A 246 -11.36 -5.04 -24.66
C THR A 246 -10.71 -4.98 -23.29
N ASN A 247 -11.17 -4.06 -22.43
CA ASN A 247 -10.83 -4.07 -21.01
C ASN A 247 -11.88 -4.79 -20.13
N ALA A 248 -12.83 -5.49 -20.73
CA ALA A 248 -13.83 -6.26 -20.02
C ALA A 248 -13.21 -7.46 -19.26
N GLY A 249 -13.52 -7.60 -17.98
CA GLY A 249 -12.95 -8.64 -17.11
C GLY A 249 -13.26 -10.07 -17.58
N SER A 250 -14.42 -10.27 -18.22
CA SER A 250 -14.83 -11.56 -18.81
C SER A 250 -14.57 -11.64 -20.32
N GLY A 251 -13.74 -10.74 -20.85
CA GLY A 251 -13.29 -10.71 -22.24
C GLY A 251 -14.39 -10.41 -23.25
N TYR A 252 -14.43 -11.15 -24.36
CA TYR A 252 -15.36 -10.91 -25.47
C TYR A 252 -15.75 -12.20 -26.21
N SER A 253 -16.84 -12.15 -26.96
CA SER A 253 -17.21 -13.15 -27.96
C SER A 253 -17.19 -12.55 -29.37
N LEU A 254 -16.59 -13.26 -30.33
CA LEU A 254 -16.66 -12.97 -31.76
C LEU A 254 -17.52 -14.04 -32.44
N THR A 255 -18.62 -13.61 -33.06
CA THR A 255 -19.56 -14.50 -33.76
C THR A 255 -19.60 -14.20 -35.25
N VAL A 256 -20.01 -15.19 -36.04
CA VAL A 256 -20.27 -15.08 -37.48
C VAL A 256 -21.70 -15.52 -37.79
N ASN A 257 -22.34 -14.83 -38.74
CA ASN A 257 -23.63 -15.21 -39.30
C ASN A 257 -23.61 -14.97 -40.82
N GLY A 258 -24.38 -15.73 -41.61
CA GLY A 258 -24.45 -15.54 -43.05
C GLY A 258 -25.07 -16.72 -43.78
N THR A 259 -24.72 -16.89 -45.05
CA THR A 259 -25.11 -18.05 -45.87
C THR A 259 -23.89 -18.70 -46.47
N THR A 260 -24.03 -19.94 -46.95
CA THR A 260 -23.05 -20.48 -47.90
C THR A 260 -23.07 -19.70 -49.22
N LEU A 261 -22.15 -20.02 -50.11
CA LEU A 261 -22.14 -19.55 -51.49
C LEU A 261 -23.42 -20.02 -52.21
N THR A 262 -24.23 -19.08 -52.72
CA THR A 262 -25.47 -19.36 -53.44
C THR A 262 -25.62 -18.50 -54.69
N ASN A 263 -26.23 -19.06 -55.73
CA ASN A 263 -26.67 -18.31 -56.92
C ASN A 263 -28.18 -17.98 -56.88
N GLY A 264 -28.84 -18.19 -55.73
CA GLY A 264 -30.28 -17.99 -55.53
C GLY A 264 -31.13 -19.23 -55.76
N ALA A 265 -30.70 -20.17 -56.59
CA ALA A 265 -31.39 -21.44 -56.85
C ALA A 265 -30.64 -22.65 -56.26
N PHE A 266 -29.31 -22.59 -56.27
CA PHE A 266 -28.41 -23.65 -55.83
C PHE A 266 -27.39 -23.10 -54.84
N THR A 267 -26.80 -23.99 -54.05
CA THR A 267 -25.83 -23.68 -53.00
C THR A 267 -24.63 -24.60 -53.10
N ILE A 268 -23.43 -24.09 -52.82
CA ILE A 268 -22.27 -24.94 -52.57
C ILE A 268 -22.37 -25.50 -51.15
N ALA A 269 -22.26 -26.81 -51.00
CA ALA A 269 -22.34 -27.49 -49.70
C ALA A 269 -21.32 -26.96 -48.68
N THR A 270 -21.72 -26.88 -47.41
CA THR A 270 -20.87 -26.46 -46.28
C THR A 270 -20.35 -27.65 -45.50
N THR A 271 -19.22 -27.50 -44.81
CA THR A 271 -18.75 -28.49 -43.83
C THR A 271 -18.93 -27.96 -42.41
N SER A 272 -19.85 -28.51 -41.60
CA SER A 272 -20.08 -28.03 -40.22
C SER A 272 -18.98 -28.43 -39.24
N ALA A 273 -18.21 -29.50 -39.54
CA ALA A 273 -17.07 -29.93 -38.76
C ALA A 273 -15.74 -29.54 -39.44
N ASN A 274 -14.65 -29.51 -38.67
CA ASN A 274 -13.31 -29.24 -39.20
C ASN A 274 -12.93 -30.31 -40.24
N THR A 275 -12.95 -29.91 -41.52
CA THR A 275 -12.78 -30.83 -42.66
C THR A 275 -11.67 -30.34 -43.58
N ALA A 276 -10.77 -31.23 -43.99
CA ALA A 276 -9.72 -30.89 -44.96
C ALA A 276 -10.31 -30.51 -46.34
N SER A 277 -9.57 -29.74 -47.13
CA SER A 277 -10.00 -29.39 -48.49
C SER A 277 -10.15 -30.64 -49.35
N THR A 278 -11.30 -30.83 -49.98
CA THR A 278 -11.62 -31.98 -50.84
C THR A 278 -11.93 -31.52 -52.26
N VAL A 279 -10.92 -31.55 -53.13
CA VAL A 279 -11.05 -31.17 -54.54
C VAL A 279 -12.03 -32.12 -55.27
N GLY A 280 -12.87 -31.56 -56.14
CA GLY A 280 -13.86 -32.32 -56.90
C GLY A 280 -15.16 -32.62 -56.14
N SER A 281 -15.32 -32.08 -54.93
CA SER A 281 -16.56 -32.11 -54.16
C SER A 281 -16.94 -30.69 -53.75
N GLU A 282 -18.24 -30.44 -53.57
CA GLU A 282 -18.69 -29.16 -53.04
C GLU A 282 -18.25 -28.97 -51.59
N GLN A 283 -17.65 -27.82 -51.31
CA GLN A 283 -17.20 -27.48 -49.97
C GLN A 283 -17.08 -25.96 -49.84
N PHE A 284 -17.70 -25.39 -48.81
CA PHE A 284 -17.49 -24.03 -48.37
C PHE A 284 -17.20 -24.01 -46.86
N GLY A 285 -16.17 -23.29 -46.47
CA GLY A 285 -15.71 -23.26 -45.08
C GLY A 285 -14.72 -22.14 -44.79
N LEU A 286 -14.57 -21.83 -43.50
CA LEU A 286 -13.58 -20.90 -42.99
C LEU A 286 -12.70 -21.54 -41.91
N ARG A 287 -11.52 -20.96 -41.72
CA ARG A 287 -10.57 -21.31 -40.67
C ARG A 287 -9.94 -20.03 -40.13
N MET A 288 -9.66 -20.00 -38.83
CA MET A 288 -9.07 -18.83 -38.19
C MET A 288 -7.83 -19.21 -37.38
N THR A 289 -6.88 -18.28 -37.28
CA THR A 289 -5.71 -18.40 -36.39
C THR A 289 -5.57 -17.12 -35.58
N ALA A 290 -5.38 -17.22 -34.27
CA ALA A 290 -5.22 -16.07 -33.37
C ALA A 290 -3.74 -15.78 -33.10
N THR A 291 -3.37 -14.49 -33.07
CA THR A 291 -2.05 -14.00 -32.65
C THR A 291 -2.18 -12.69 -31.87
N GLY A 292 -1.18 -12.35 -31.04
CA GLY A 292 -1.28 -11.22 -30.11
C GLY A 292 -2.34 -11.45 -29.03
N GLY A 293 -2.61 -10.43 -28.20
CA GLY A 293 -3.61 -10.45 -27.12
C GLY A 293 -3.72 -11.78 -26.35
N VAL A 294 -4.92 -12.10 -25.85
CA VAL A 294 -5.25 -13.37 -25.17
C VAL A 294 -6.53 -14.03 -25.70
N GLY A 295 -7.10 -13.51 -26.79
CA GLY A 295 -8.21 -14.17 -27.49
C GLY A 295 -7.77 -15.46 -28.20
N ALA A 296 -8.68 -16.43 -28.27
CA ALA A 296 -8.49 -17.72 -28.91
C ALA A 296 -9.61 -18.00 -29.93
N VAL A 297 -9.29 -18.76 -30.97
CA VAL A 297 -10.28 -19.28 -31.92
C VAL A 297 -11.03 -20.44 -31.29
N VAL A 298 -12.33 -20.53 -31.53
CA VAL A 298 -13.21 -21.58 -30.99
C VAL A 298 -13.34 -22.72 -32.00
N ALA A 299 -13.51 -23.96 -31.51
CA ALA A 299 -13.77 -25.11 -32.37
C ALA A 299 -15.13 -24.93 -33.07
N PRO A 300 -15.28 -25.33 -34.35
CA PRO A 300 -14.33 -26.11 -35.16
C PRO A 300 -13.29 -25.29 -35.94
N TYR A 301 -13.27 -23.96 -35.81
CA TYR A 301 -12.49 -23.04 -36.66
C TYR A 301 -10.99 -22.96 -36.32
N ALA A 302 -10.57 -23.51 -35.17
CA ALA A 302 -9.22 -23.43 -34.61
C ALA A 302 -8.25 -24.54 -35.03
N ALA A 303 -8.67 -25.47 -35.91
CA ALA A 303 -7.88 -26.62 -36.34
C ALA A 303 -7.57 -26.55 -37.84
N ALA A 304 -6.76 -27.48 -38.37
CA ALA A 304 -6.15 -27.36 -39.70
C ALA A 304 -7.13 -27.33 -40.89
N GLY A 305 -8.30 -27.96 -40.79
CA GLY A 305 -9.35 -27.93 -41.81
C GLY A 305 -10.26 -26.72 -41.74
N TYR A 306 -11.34 -26.76 -42.52
CA TYR A 306 -12.30 -25.69 -42.71
C TYR A 306 -13.68 -26.10 -42.18
N ALA A 307 -14.40 -25.15 -41.63
CA ALA A 307 -15.75 -25.35 -41.14
C ALA A 307 -16.65 -24.15 -41.41
N PHE A 308 -17.95 -24.37 -41.51
CA PHE A 308 -18.99 -23.35 -41.58
C PHE A 308 -20.29 -23.96 -41.07
N ASP A 309 -20.53 -23.81 -39.77
CA ASP A 309 -21.71 -24.39 -39.12
C ASP A 309 -22.93 -23.49 -39.28
N SER A 310 -23.50 -23.50 -40.49
CA SER A 310 -24.67 -22.69 -40.84
C SER A 310 -25.96 -23.08 -40.08
N LEU A 311 -25.96 -24.19 -39.35
CA LEU A 311 -27.10 -24.63 -38.54
C LEU A 311 -27.16 -23.94 -37.17
N ASN A 312 -26.05 -23.38 -36.70
CA ASN A 312 -25.92 -22.80 -35.35
C ASN A 312 -25.67 -21.28 -35.38
N PHE A 313 -26.15 -20.58 -36.41
CA PHE A 313 -25.98 -19.13 -36.48
C PHE A 313 -26.81 -18.33 -35.46
N PRO A 314 -26.23 -17.25 -34.89
CA PRO A 314 -24.83 -16.83 -35.02
C PRO A 314 -23.89 -17.80 -34.30
N ASP A 315 -22.84 -18.24 -34.99
CA ASP A 315 -21.89 -19.22 -34.46
C ASP A 315 -20.64 -18.53 -33.90
N GLN A 316 -20.13 -19.01 -32.79
CA GLN A 316 -18.98 -18.42 -32.12
C GLN A 316 -17.68 -18.93 -32.76
N VAL A 317 -16.95 -18.01 -33.39
CA VAL A 317 -15.69 -18.32 -34.08
C VAL A 317 -14.47 -18.03 -33.22
N ALA A 318 -14.58 -17.09 -32.28
CA ALA A 318 -13.50 -16.77 -31.36
C ALA A 318 -14.01 -16.14 -30.06
N ALA A 319 -13.17 -16.14 -29.02
CA ALA A 319 -13.49 -15.55 -27.73
C ALA A 319 -12.23 -15.14 -26.97
N SER A 320 -12.40 -14.30 -25.97
CA SER A 320 -11.48 -14.17 -24.85
C SER A 320 -12.26 -14.28 -23.54
N SER A 321 -11.68 -14.95 -22.54
CA SER A 321 -12.24 -15.07 -21.19
C SER A 321 -11.68 -14.07 -20.19
N ALA A 322 -10.86 -13.12 -20.67
CA ALA A 322 -10.23 -12.07 -19.87
C ALA A 322 -10.12 -10.77 -20.68
N ALA A 323 -9.81 -9.67 -20.01
CA ALA A 323 -9.41 -8.44 -20.69
C ALA A 323 -8.24 -8.74 -21.63
N SER A 324 -8.32 -8.22 -22.85
CA SER A 324 -7.36 -8.53 -23.91
C SER A 324 -6.93 -7.25 -24.60
N ALA A 325 -5.61 -7.10 -24.78
CA ALA A 325 -5.09 -6.24 -25.83
C ALA A 325 -5.61 -6.74 -27.21
N ASN A 326 -5.25 -6.05 -28.29
CA ASN A 326 -5.65 -6.47 -29.63
C ASN A 326 -5.18 -7.90 -29.92
N THR A 327 -6.13 -8.80 -30.16
CA THR A 327 -5.91 -10.11 -30.76
C THR A 327 -6.27 -10.01 -32.24
N THR A 328 -5.35 -10.46 -33.09
CA THR A 328 -5.54 -10.55 -34.54
C THR A 328 -5.95 -11.96 -34.90
N TYR A 329 -7.07 -12.09 -35.58
CA TYR A 329 -7.61 -13.32 -36.13
C TYR A 329 -7.47 -13.32 -37.65
N SER A 330 -6.50 -14.08 -38.15
CA SER A 330 -6.31 -14.31 -39.58
C SER A 330 -7.35 -15.28 -40.11
N VAL A 331 -8.20 -14.83 -41.03
CA VAL A 331 -9.31 -15.62 -41.59
C VAL A 331 -8.94 -16.16 -42.97
N ARG A 332 -9.24 -17.44 -43.21
CA ARG A 332 -9.03 -18.14 -44.47
C ARG A 332 -10.34 -18.78 -44.90
N TYR A 333 -10.62 -18.80 -46.19
CA TYR A 333 -11.82 -19.45 -46.74
C TYR A 333 -11.44 -20.41 -47.86
N ILE A 334 -12.23 -21.47 -47.99
CA ILE A 334 -12.16 -22.43 -49.10
C ILE A 334 -13.51 -22.49 -49.81
N ALA A 335 -13.47 -22.63 -51.14
CA ALA A 335 -14.58 -23.06 -51.95
C ALA A 335 -14.11 -24.14 -52.94
N ASN A 336 -14.74 -25.32 -52.93
CA ASN A 336 -14.54 -26.35 -53.94
C ASN A 336 -15.89 -26.68 -54.60
N ILE A 337 -15.84 -27.20 -55.83
CA ILE A 337 -17.03 -27.63 -56.58
C ILE A 337 -16.85 -29.07 -57.08
N ALA A 338 -17.97 -29.72 -57.39
CA ALA A 338 -18.00 -30.95 -58.15
C ALA A 338 -18.07 -30.66 -59.65
N SER A 339 -17.80 -31.67 -60.50
CA SER A 339 -17.91 -31.51 -61.96
C SER A 339 -19.34 -31.27 -62.45
N ASN A 340 -20.34 -31.59 -61.62
CA ASN A 340 -21.76 -31.40 -61.89
C ASN A 340 -22.38 -30.25 -61.08
N THR A 341 -21.59 -29.45 -60.33
CA THR A 341 -22.11 -28.23 -59.69
C THR A 341 -22.70 -27.31 -60.76
N GLU A 342 -23.89 -26.78 -60.49
CA GLU A 342 -24.65 -26.00 -61.46
C GLU A 342 -23.95 -24.68 -61.84
N ALA A 343 -24.10 -24.26 -63.10
CA ALA A 343 -23.49 -23.02 -63.56
C ALA A 343 -24.23 -21.81 -62.98
N GLY A 344 -23.49 -20.81 -62.50
CA GLY A 344 -24.04 -19.54 -62.04
C GLY A 344 -23.03 -18.70 -61.29
N ALA A 345 -23.43 -17.49 -60.91
CA ALA A 345 -22.65 -16.62 -60.04
C ALA A 345 -23.03 -16.90 -58.58
N TYR A 346 -22.12 -17.51 -57.82
CA TYR A 346 -22.34 -17.82 -56.41
C TYR A 346 -21.74 -16.73 -55.52
N THR A 347 -22.52 -16.24 -54.56
CA THR A 347 -22.09 -15.20 -53.61
C THR A 347 -22.49 -15.57 -52.18
N SER A 348 -21.79 -15.00 -51.21
CA SER A 348 -22.09 -15.12 -49.78
C SER A 348 -21.79 -13.79 -49.10
N THR A 349 -22.51 -13.48 -48.02
CA THR A 349 -22.22 -12.35 -47.15
C THR A 349 -22.14 -12.86 -45.71
N LEU A 350 -20.98 -12.66 -45.08
CA LEU A 350 -20.73 -13.03 -43.69
C LEU A 350 -20.68 -11.77 -42.82
N THR A 351 -21.45 -11.77 -41.74
CA THR A 351 -21.51 -10.71 -40.74
C THR A 351 -20.77 -11.16 -39.49
N TYR A 352 -19.75 -10.41 -39.10
CA TYR A 352 -18.99 -10.63 -37.87
C TYR A 352 -19.41 -9.65 -36.78
N VAL A 353 -19.61 -10.14 -35.55
CA VAL A 353 -20.00 -9.31 -34.41
C VAL A 353 -19.10 -9.62 -33.22
N ALA A 354 -18.40 -8.60 -32.71
CA ALA A 354 -17.67 -8.65 -31.44
C ALA A 354 -18.53 -8.06 -30.31
N THR A 355 -18.61 -8.76 -29.18
CA THR A 355 -19.35 -8.33 -27.97
C THR A 355 -18.43 -8.42 -26.75
N ALA A 356 -18.25 -7.33 -26.02
CA ALA A 356 -17.49 -7.30 -24.76
C ALA A 356 -18.36 -7.75 -23.58
N ASN A 357 -17.77 -8.47 -22.63
CA ASN A 357 -18.44 -9.10 -21.49
C ASN A 357 -17.98 -8.43 -20.17
N PHE A 358 -18.57 -7.27 -19.84
CA PHE A 358 -18.24 -6.49 -18.64
C PHE A 358 -18.82 -7.04 -17.34
#